data_AF-A0A3M7TCW7-F1
#
_entry.id   AF-A0A3M7TCW7-F1
#
_cell.length_a   1.000
_cell.length_b   1.000
_cell.length_c   1.000
_cell.angle_alpha   90.00
_cell.angle_beta   90.00
_cell.angle_gamma   90.00
#
_symmetry.space_group_name_H-M   'P 1'
#
loop_
_entity.id
_entity.type
_entity.pdbx_description
1 polymer ?
#
loop_
_entity_poly.entity_id
_entity_poly.type
_entity_poly.pdbx_seq_one_letter_code
_entity_poly.pdbx_strand_id
1 'polypeptide(L)'
;MITLDEFNHRKIKLEGLKIVYNDSLDTAKITADTEKGKVDSEKLITDLAHLLKLKISPTQPTIIIFYPGKDRCNSSGLSTPKSSFLDFKENEKKANKIKQSNILYLYKSKEGIKTINKIKWYKDPKNIIENTFFHYHYPCSSYVILYNNKYISHFGEFPLSSILNDLKTIIQ
;
A
#
# COMPACT_ATOMS: atom_id res chain seq x y z
N MET A 1 20.10 -23.59 7.11
CA MET A 1 19.71 -23.14 5.75
C MET A 1 18.75 -24.18 5.21
N ILE A 2 17.57 -23.76 4.74
CA ILE A 2 16.65 -24.64 4.00
C ILE A 2 16.80 -24.33 2.51
N THR A 3 16.68 -25.33 1.65
CA THR A 3 16.77 -25.12 0.20
C THR A 3 15.49 -24.45 -0.33
N LEU A 4 15.56 -23.82 -1.51
CA LEU A 4 14.39 -23.21 -2.16
C LEU A 4 13.29 -24.25 -2.43
N ASP A 5 13.67 -25.50 -2.70
CA ASP A 5 12.74 -26.62 -2.92
C ASP A 5 12.10 -27.10 -1.61
N GLU A 6 12.88 -27.24 -0.52
CA GLU A 6 12.33 -27.53 0.80
C GLU A 6 11.39 -26.41 1.29
N PHE A 7 11.72 -25.16 0.96
CA PHE A 7 10.88 -24.00 1.26
C PHE A 7 9.56 -24.04 0.47
N ASN A 8 9.61 -24.30 -0.85
CA ASN A 8 8.43 -24.39 -1.70
C ASN A 8 7.51 -25.56 -1.29
N HIS A 9 8.08 -26.65 -0.77
CA HIS A 9 7.31 -27.78 -0.23
C HIS A 9 6.61 -27.46 1.11
N ARG A 10 7.21 -26.58 1.94
CA ARG A 10 6.65 -26.13 3.23
C ARG A 10 5.66 -24.96 3.12
N LYS A 11 5.53 -24.35 1.94
CA LYS A 11 4.69 -23.18 1.61
C LYS A 11 3.19 -23.34 1.93
N ILE A 12 2.71 -24.57 2.16
CA ILE A 12 1.30 -24.90 2.39
C ILE A 12 0.75 -24.40 3.76
N LYS A 13 1.58 -23.81 4.63
CA LYS A 13 1.16 -23.40 6.01
C LYS A 13 1.62 -22.00 6.48
N LEU A 14 1.57 -20.97 5.64
CA LEU A 14 1.98 -19.61 6.04
C LEU A 14 0.96 -18.54 5.61
N GLU A 15 -0.28 -18.62 6.12
CA GLU A 15 -1.23 -17.51 5.98
C GLU A 15 -0.68 -16.27 6.71
N GLY A 16 -0.57 -15.13 6.00
CA GLY A 16 -0.15 -13.85 6.56
C GLY A 16 1.35 -13.59 6.61
N LEU A 17 2.19 -14.39 5.93
CA LEU A 17 3.63 -14.17 5.83
C LEU A 17 4.11 -14.04 4.37
N LYS A 18 4.94 -13.03 4.10
CA LYS A 18 5.55 -12.69 2.81
C LYS A 18 7.06 -12.83 2.85
N ILE A 19 7.64 -13.12 1.68
CA ILE A 19 9.09 -13.14 1.49
C ILE A 19 9.50 -11.80 0.90
N VAL A 20 10.45 -11.14 1.55
CA VAL A 20 11.11 -9.95 1.03
C VAL A 20 12.53 -10.35 0.63
N TYR A 21 12.90 -10.02 -0.59
CA TYR A 21 14.26 -10.20 -1.09
C TYR A 21 15.02 -8.89 -0.92
N ASN A 22 16.21 -8.97 -0.33
CA ASN A 22 17.16 -7.86 -0.32
C ASN A 22 18.18 -8.09 -1.42
N ASP A 23 18.04 -7.35 -2.52
CA ASP A 23 18.87 -7.47 -3.72
C ASP A 23 20.37 -7.17 -3.45
N SER A 24 20.69 -6.46 -2.36
CA SER A 24 22.09 -6.11 -2.01
C SER A 24 22.81 -7.19 -1.20
N LEU A 25 22.07 -8.09 -0.54
CA LEU A 25 22.65 -9.08 0.38
C LEU A 25 22.42 -10.53 -0.06
N ASP A 26 21.68 -10.77 -1.15
CA ASP A 26 21.22 -12.10 -1.58
C ASP A 26 20.56 -12.90 -0.44
N THR A 27 19.77 -12.19 0.37
CA THR A 27 19.07 -12.74 1.53
C THR A 27 17.56 -12.56 1.38
N ALA A 28 16.81 -13.60 1.73
CA ALA A 28 15.36 -13.58 1.81
C ALA A 28 14.90 -13.54 3.27
N LYS A 29 13.95 -12.66 3.60
CA LYS A 29 13.35 -12.55 4.94
C LYS A 29 11.86 -12.84 4.88
N ILE A 30 11.37 -13.63 5.83
CA ILE A 30 9.92 -13.82 6.04
C ILE A 30 9.42 -12.69 6.94
N THR A 31 8.41 -11.97 6.50
CA THR A 31 7.75 -10.87 7.24
C THR A 31 6.25 -11.07 7.25
N ALA A 32 5.55 -10.48 8.22
CA ALA A 32 4.10 -10.41 8.17
C ALA A 32 3.64 -9.61 6.95
N ASP A 33 2.46 -9.94 6.41
CA ASP A 33 1.85 -9.23 5.27
C ASP A 33 1.29 -7.87 5.65
N THR A 34 1.07 -7.68 6.95
CA THR A 34 0.56 -6.45 7.53
C THR A 34 1.35 -6.04 8.76
N GLU A 35 1.39 -4.74 9.02
CA GLU A 35 1.94 -4.16 10.22
C GLU A 35 0.93 -3.20 10.83
N LYS A 36 0.78 -3.26 12.15
CA LYS A 36 -0.09 -2.35 12.91
C LYS A 36 0.75 -1.60 13.92
N GLY A 37 0.54 -0.31 14.05
CA GLY A 37 1.30 0.50 14.99
C GLY A 37 0.66 1.83 15.29
N LYS A 38 1.46 2.70 15.92
CA LYS A 38 1.09 4.07 16.24
C LYS A 38 2.00 5.05 15.51
N VAL A 39 1.43 6.17 15.10
CA VAL A 39 2.11 7.28 14.43
C VAL A 39 1.32 8.56 14.71
N ASP A 40 1.95 9.73 14.72
CA ASP A 40 1.21 11.00 14.74
C ASP A 40 0.52 11.20 13.38
N SER A 41 -0.70 10.69 13.27
CA SER A 41 -1.41 10.62 11.98
C SER A 41 -1.81 12.00 11.50
N GLU A 42 -2.25 12.87 12.40
CA GLU A 42 -2.72 14.21 12.03
C GLU A 42 -1.57 15.07 11.51
N LYS A 43 -0.41 15.03 12.18
CA LYS A 43 0.79 15.72 11.71
C LYS A 43 1.24 15.18 10.36
N LEU A 44 1.33 13.86 10.22
CA LEU A 44 1.75 13.24 8.96
C LEU A 44 0.82 13.59 7.79
N ILE A 45 -0.50 13.54 8.00
CA ILE A 45 -1.49 13.90 6.99
C ILE A 45 -1.40 15.39 6.63
N THR A 46 -1.23 16.27 7.63
CA THR A 46 -1.06 17.72 7.43
C THR A 46 0.21 18.04 6.64
N ASP A 47 1.33 17.41 7.00
CA ASP A 47 2.62 17.58 6.31
C ASP A 47 2.50 17.13 4.84
N LEU A 48 1.88 15.98 4.59
CA LEU A 48 1.60 15.49 3.23
C LEU A 48 0.67 16.41 2.45
N ALA A 49 -0.40 16.90 3.07
CA ALA A 49 -1.35 17.83 2.45
C ALA A 49 -0.63 19.10 1.99
N HIS A 50 0.23 19.67 2.83
CA HIS A 50 1.03 20.85 2.51
C HIS A 50 2.01 20.59 1.36
N LEU A 51 2.79 19.52 1.43
CA LEU A 51 3.79 19.17 0.41
C LEU A 51 3.16 18.88 -0.96
N LEU A 52 1.99 18.24 -0.97
CA LEU A 52 1.27 17.90 -2.20
C LEU A 52 0.28 18.98 -2.66
N LYS A 53 0.15 20.07 -1.89
CA LYS A 53 -0.82 21.17 -2.13
C LYS A 53 -2.26 20.66 -2.24
N LEU A 54 -2.65 19.77 -1.33
CA LEU A 54 -3.97 19.16 -1.27
C LEU A 54 -4.81 19.72 -0.12
N LYS A 55 -6.13 19.71 -0.31
CA LYS A 55 -7.09 19.97 0.75
C LYS A 55 -7.66 18.62 1.18
N ILE A 56 -7.16 18.08 2.29
CA ILE A 56 -7.61 16.82 2.91
C ILE A 56 -7.79 17.04 4.42
N SER A 57 -8.70 16.28 5.03
CA SER A 57 -9.00 16.46 6.46
C SER A 57 -8.07 15.59 7.32
N PRO A 58 -7.27 16.14 8.24
CA PRO A 58 -6.35 15.34 9.07
C PRO A 58 -7.09 14.42 10.06
N THR A 59 -8.36 14.68 10.35
CA THR A 59 -9.17 13.90 11.29
C THR A 59 -9.96 12.77 10.61
N GLN A 60 -9.97 12.71 9.27
CA GLN A 60 -10.58 11.61 8.53
C GLN A 60 -9.58 10.46 8.36
N PRO A 61 -10.06 9.20 8.32
CA PRO A 61 -9.20 8.09 7.91
C PRO A 61 -8.54 8.40 6.56
N THR A 62 -7.24 8.17 6.46
CA THR A 62 -6.49 8.43 5.24
C THR A 62 -5.94 7.12 4.70
N ILE A 63 -6.43 6.71 3.54
CA ILE A 63 -6.01 5.52 2.82
C ILE A 63 -4.98 5.96 1.77
N ILE A 64 -3.77 5.44 1.87
CA ILE A 64 -2.68 5.75 0.95
C ILE A 64 -2.34 4.47 0.21
N ILE A 65 -2.58 4.45 -1.09
CA ILE A 65 -2.13 3.39 -1.99
C ILE A 65 -0.77 3.80 -2.53
N PHE A 66 0.25 2.97 -2.29
CA PHE A 66 1.63 3.26 -2.61
C PHE A 66 2.17 2.34 -3.70
N TYR A 67 2.72 2.96 -4.75
CA TYR A 67 3.35 2.27 -5.88
C TYR A 67 4.88 2.45 -5.84
N PRO A 68 5.67 1.38 -5.59
CA PRO A 68 7.11 1.49 -5.40
C PRO A 68 7.89 1.62 -6.73
N GLY A 69 7.27 1.26 -7.85
CA GLY A 69 7.91 1.27 -9.17
C GLY A 69 7.63 -0.02 -9.95
N LYS A 70 8.13 -0.07 -11.17
CA LYS A 70 7.99 -1.23 -12.05
C LYS A 70 8.78 -2.42 -11.50
N ASP A 71 8.14 -3.58 -11.50
CA ASP A 71 8.72 -4.85 -11.04
C ASP A 71 8.16 -6.02 -11.87
N ARG A 72 8.60 -7.25 -11.56
CA ARG A 72 8.14 -8.45 -12.26
C ARG A 72 6.63 -8.69 -12.13
N CYS A 73 6.03 -8.33 -11.01
CA CYS A 73 4.59 -8.51 -10.78
C CYS A 73 3.76 -7.59 -11.68
N ASN A 74 4.10 -6.31 -11.74
CA ASN A 74 3.30 -5.31 -12.46
C ASN A 74 3.65 -5.21 -13.96
N SER A 75 4.56 -6.05 -14.47
CA SER A 75 5.01 -6.06 -15.86
C SER A 75 4.20 -6.98 -16.80
N SER A 76 3.45 -7.96 -16.28
CA SER A 76 2.79 -9.00 -17.13
C SER A 76 1.31 -9.26 -16.82
N GLY A 77 0.62 -8.33 -16.15
CA GLY A 77 -0.78 -8.53 -15.75
C GLY A 77 -1.81 -8.29 -16.86
N LEU A 78 -2.85 -9.13 -16.92
CA LEU A 78 -3.98 -9.04 -17.87
C LEU A 78 -4.95 -7.87 -17.60
N SER A 79 -4.84 -7.22 -16.44
CA SER A 79 -5.70 -6.09 -16.09
C SER A 79 -5.49 -4.90 -17.03
N THR A 80 -6.59 -4.36 -17.57
CA THR A 80 -6.53 -3.14 -18.39
C THR A 80 -6.52 -1.88 -17.52
N PRO A 81 -6.00 -0.75 -18.02
CA PRO A 81 -6.15 0.54 -17.33
C PRO A 81 -7.60 0.91 -16.99
N LYS A 82 -8.58 0.44 -17.78
CA LYS A 82 -10.01 0.72 -17.55
C LYS A 82 -10.57 -0.09 -16.39
N SER A 83 -10.34 -1.40 -16.36
CA SER A 83 -10.78 -2.26 -15.25
C SER A 83 -10.17 -1.80 -13.94
N SER A 84 -8.84 -1.60 -13.89
CA SER A 84 -8.18 -1.18 -12.64
C SER A 84 -8.70 0.17 -12.13
N PHE A 85 -8.97 1.13 -13.03
CA PHE A 85 -9.59 2.40 -12.65
C PHE A 85 -10.99 2.20 -12.04
N LEU A 86 -11.84 1.38 -12.66
CA LEU A 86 -13.19 1.11 -12.16
C LEU A 86 -13.15 0.44 -10.79
N ASP A 87 -12.26 -0.54 -10.61
CA ASP A 87 -12.09 -1.26 -9.35
C ASP A 87 -11.66 -0.29 -8.22
N PHE A 88 -10.70 0.59 -8.49
CA PHE A 88 -10.30 1.64 -7.55
C PHE A 88 -11.46 2.57 -7.23
N LYS A 89 -12.22 3.05 -8.23
CA LYS A 89 -13.37 3.95 -7.98
C LYS A 89 -14.50 3.28 -7.22
N GLU A 90 -14.76 2.01 -7.47
CA GLU A 90 -15.74 1.26 -6.69
C GLU A 90 -15.28 1.11 -5.23
N ASN A 91 -14.00 0.82 -5.02
CA ASN A 91 -13.44 0.71 -3.68
C ASN A 91 -13.45 2.04 -2.92
N GLU A 92 -13.12 3.16 -3.59
CA GLU A 92 -13.25 4.51 -3.02
C GLU A 92 -14.69 4.78 -2.53
N LYS A 93 -15.69 4.44 -3.35
CA LYS A 93 -17.11 4.58 -2.97
C LYS A 93 -17.46 3.70 -1.77
N LYS A 94 -16.99 2.47 -1.73
CA LYS A 94 -17.23 1.54 -0.62
C LYS A 94 -16.56 2.01 0.67
N ALA A 95 -15.32 2.52 0.60
CA ALA A 95 -14.62 3.09 1.74
C ALA A 95 -15.37 4.28 2.32
N ASN A 96 -15.81 5.23 1.47
CA ASN A 96 -16.58 6.39 1.93
C ASN A 96 -17.94 6.04 2.54
N LYS A 97 -18.56 4.91 2.14
CA LYS A 97 -19.77 4.39 2.81
C LYS A 97 -19.49 3.84 4.21
N ILE A 98 -18.30 3.30 4.46
CA ILE A 98 -17.89 2.84 5.80
C ILE A 98 -17.60 4.05 6.69
N LYS A 99 -16.76 4.96 6.20
CA LYS A 99 -16.43 6.24 6.83
C LYS A 99 -15.85 7.17 5.78
N GLN A 100 -16.31 8.42 5.75
CA GLN A 100 -15.73 9.43 4.86
C GLN A 100 -14.21 9.50 5.06
N SER A 101 -13.45 9.19 4.00
CA SER A 101 -12.00 8.98 4.06
C SER A 101 -11.28 9.84 3.02
N ASN A 102 -10.05 10.24 3.32
CA ASN A 102 -9.12 10.74 2.31
C ASN A 102 -8.53 9.53 1.57
N ILE A 103 -8.41 9.61 0.25
CA ILE A 103 -7.81 8.55 -0.55
C ILE A 103 -6.72 9.16 -1.42
N LEU A 104 -5.49 8.71 -1.20
CA LEU A 104 -4.29 9.21 -1.86
C LEU A 104 -3.61 8.07 -2.62
N TYR A 105 -3.13 8.40 -3.81
CA TYR A 105 -2.36 7.50 -4.65
C TYR A 105 -0.95 8.07 -4.79
N LEU A 106 0.03 7.43 -4.15
CA LEU A 106 1.40 7.90 -4.11
C LEU A 106 2.35 6.94 -4.83
N TYR A 107 3.41 7.47 -5.42
CA TYR A 107 4.43 6.64 -6.07
C TYR A 107 5.86 7.09 -5.76
N LYS A 108 6.78 6.14 -5.73
CA LYS A 108 8.23 6.39 -5.80
C LYS A 108 8.66 6.63 -7.25
N SER A 109 8.34 5.68 -8.14
CA SER A 109 8.56 5.77 -9.59
C SER A 109 7.24 5.59 -10.34
N LYS A 110 6.98 6.43 -11.35
CA LYS A 110 5.72 6.39 -12.12
C LYS A 110 5.71 5.33 -13.23
N GLU A 111 6.86 4.76 -13.56
CA GLU A 111 6.96 3.76 -14.63
C GLU A 111 6.12 2.53 -14.27
N GLY A 112 5.29 2.05 -15.21
CA GLY A 112 4.45 0.85 -15.01
C GLY A 112 3.07 1.12 -14.39
N ILE A 113 2.78 2.34 -13.93
CA ILE A 113 1.45 2.69 -13.41
C ILE A 113 0.42 2.74 -14.54
N LYS A 114 -0.38 1.67 -14.67
CA LYS A 114 -1.43 1.55 -15.70
C LYS A 114 -2.49 2.65 -15.64
N THR A 115 -2.81 3.14 -14.44
CA THR A 115 -3.88 4.13 -14.21
C THR A 115 -3.37 5.58 -14.17
N ILE A 116 -2.12 5.83 -14.56
CA ILE A 116 -1.48 7.17 -14.45
C ILE A 116 -2.28 8.28 -15.15
N ASN A 117 -2.98 7.95 -16.24
CA ASN A 117 -3.79 8.89 -17.01
C ASN A 117 -5.26 8.98 -16.53
N LYS A 118 -5.66 8.20 -15.53
CA LYS A 118 -7.06 8.12 -15.04
C LYS A 118 -7.23 8.43 -13.56
N ILE A 119 -6.20 8.15 -12.77
CA ILE A 119 -6.13 8.44 -11.33
C ILE A 119 -5.06 9.50 -11.13
N LYS A 120 -5.34 10.46 -10.25
CA LYS A 120 -4.37 11.49 -9.91
C LYS A 120 -3.35 10.93 -8.91
N TRP A 121 -2.25 10.43 -9.45
CA TRP A 121 -1.11 9.95 -8.69
C TRP A 121 -0.16 11.11 -8.34
N TYR A 122 0.40 11.09 -7.14
CA TYR A 122 1.39 12.06 -6.69
C TYR A 122 2.71 11.36 -6.38
N LYS A 123 3.84 12.02 -6.67
CA LYS A 123 5.14 11.51 -6.23
C LYS A 123 5.20 11.60 -4.70
N ASP A 124 5.68 10.55 -4.04
CA ASP A 124 5.89 10.55 -2.58
C ASP A 124 6.92 11.63 -2.21
N PRO A 125 6.51 12.72 -1.54
CA PRO A 125 7.38 13.85 -1.33
C PRO A 125 8.44 13.45 -0.30
N LYS A 126 9.73 13.57 -0.68
CA LYS A 126 10.87 13.18 0.16
C LYS A 126 10.83 11.71 0.62
N ASN A 127 10.11 10.84 -0.10
CA ASN A 127 9.92 9.42 0.24
C ASN A 127 9.36 9.22 1.66
N ILE A 128 8.51 10.13 2.15
CA ILE A 128 8.01 10.08 3.53
C ILE A 128 7.22 8.79 3.76
N ILE A 129 6.32 8.42 2.84
CA ILE A 129 5.49 7.24 3.02
C ILE A 129 6.31 5.96 2.88
N GLU A 130 7.21 5.90 1.90
CA GLU A 130 8.14 4.78 1.75
C GLU A 130 8.98 4.58 3.01
N ASN A 131 9.65 5.62 3.50
CA ASN A 131 10.55 5.54 4.65
C ASN A 131 9.84 5.31 5.98
N THR A 132 8.53 5.59 6.07
CA THR A 132 7.77 5.40 7.31
C THR A 132 7.13 4.02 7.38
N PHE A 133 6.67 3.48 6.25
CA PHE A 133 5.84 2.27 6.24
C PHE A 133 6.36 1.16 5.33
N PHE A 134 7.24 1.44 4.36
CA PHE A 134 7.63 0.49 3.32
C PHE A 134 9.16 0.41 3.17
N HIS A 135 9.83 -0.06 4.22
CA HIS A 135 11.31 -0.12 4.29
C HIS A 135 11.98 -1.06 3.27
N TYR A 136 11.19 -1.84 2.53
CA TYR A 136 11.66 -2.74 1.49
C TYR A 136 10.87 -2.53 0.20
N HIS A 137 11.44 -2.98 -0.92
CA HIS A 137 10.71 -3.01 -2.19
C HIS A 137 9.70 -4.17 -2.19
N TYR A 138 8.44 -3.86 -1.87
CA TYR A 138 7.36 -4.84 -1.92
C TYR A 138 6.74 -4.89 -3.31
N PRO A 139 6.62 -6.07 -3.95
CA PRO A 139 6.16 -6.16 -5.33
C PRO A 139 4.71 -5.71 -5.49
N CYS A 140 4.38 -5.26 -6.70
CA CYS A 140 3.11 -4.73 -7.14
C CYS A 140 2.79 -3.35 -6.53
N SER A 141 2.06 -3.30 -5.41
CA SER A 141 1.67 -2.07 -4.69
C SER A 141 1.39 -2.43 -3.25
N SER A 142 1.51 -1.45 -2.36
CA SER A 142 1.21 -1.59 -0.94
C SER A 142 0.15 -0.55 -0.55
N TYR A 143 -0.41 -0.64 0.65
CA TYR A 143 -1.21 0.46 1.19
C TYR A 143 -0.99 0.66 2.68
N VAL A 144 -1.31 1.85 3.16
CA VAL A 144 -1.40 2.16 4.59
C VAL A 144 -2.68 2.93 4.87
N ILE A 145 -3.34 2.61 5.98
CA ILE A 145 -4.50 3.34 6.50
C ILE A 145 -4.08 4.03 7.79
N LEU A 146 -4.25 5.35 7.86
CA LEU A 146 -3.95 6.19 9.01
C LEU A 146 -5.26 6.66 9.64
N TYR A 147 -5.41 6.47 10.96
CA TYR A 147 -6.56 7.00 11.69
C TYR A 147 -6.30 7.08 13.19
N ASN A 148 -6.64 8.20 13.84
CA ASN A 148 -6.54 8.40 15.30
C ASN A 148 -5.22 7.90 15.93
N ASN A 149 -4.10 8.35 15.37
CA ASN A 149 -2.74 7.97 15.77
C ASN A 149 -2.40 6.47 15.67
N LYS A 150 -3.19 5.71 14.93
CA LYS A 150 -2.94 4.31 14.58
C LYS A 150 -2.68 4.22 13.09
N TYR A 151 -1.97 3.17 12.70
CA TYR A 151 -1.88 2.78 11.30
C TYR A 151 -2.03 1.26 11.11
N ILE A 152 -2.49 0.88 9.92
CA ILE A 152 -2.39 -0.48 9.40
C ILE A 152 -1.75 -0.40 8.02
N SER A 153 -0.60 -1.03 7.85
CA SER A 153 0.10 -1.16 6.58
C SER A 153 -0.09 -2.57 6.04
N HIS A 154 -0.25 -2.70 4.73
CA HIS A 154 -0.24 -3.97 4.01
C HIS A 154 0.85 -3.93 2.94
N PHE A 155 1.68 -4.96 2.91
CA PHE A 155 2.89 -4.99 2.11
C PHE A 155 2.69 -5.80 0.82
N GLY A 156 2.93 -5.18 -0.33
CA GLY A 156 2.80 -5.82 -1.65
C GLY A 156 1.38 -6.26 -1.98
N GLU A 157 1.22 -7.08 -3.02
CA GLU A 157 -0.08 -7.44 -3.61
C GLU A 157 -1.19 -7.69 -2.59
N PHE A 158 -2.34 -7.05 -2.83
CA PHE A 158 -3.51 -7.11 -1.98
C PHE A 158 -4.81 -7.12 -2.82
N PRO A 159 -5.85 -7.84 -2.39
CA PRO A 159 -7.18 -7.64 -2.93
C PRO A 159 -7.75 -6.32 -2.39
N LEU A 160 -8.51 -5.59 -3.21
CA LEU A 160 -9.11 -4.31 -2.80
C LEU A 160 -10.07 -4.45 -1.61
N SER A 161 -10.62 -5.65 -1.36
CA SER A 161 -11.42 -5.93 -0.16
C SER A 161 -10.62 -5.80 1.14
N SER A 162 -9.30 -6.04 1.14
CA SER A 162 -8.45 -5.89 2.33
C SER A 162 -8.45 -4.46 2.85
N ILE A 163 -8.41 -3.45 1.96
CA ILE A 163 -8.53 -2.04 2.35
C ILE A 163 -9.81 -1.79 3.15
N LEU A 164 -10.94 -2.35 2.70
CA LEU A 164 -12.24 -2.16 3.36
C LEU A 164 -12.31 -2.87 4.71
N ASN A 165 -11.69 -4.03 4.83
CA ASN A 165 -11.63 -4.78 6.09
C ASN A 165 -10.75 -4.07 7.10
N ASP A 166 -9.55 -3.65 6.70
CA ASP A 166 -8.63 -2.91 7.58
C ASP A 166 -9.20 -1.55 7.97
N LEU A 167 -9.92 -0.87 7.07
CA LEU A 167 -10.63 0.36 7.40
C LEU A 167 -11.67 0.13 8.50
N LYS A 168 -12.46 -0.95 8.43
CA LYS A 168 -13.42 -1.31 9.49
C LYS A 168 -12.71 -1.64 10.79
N THR A 169 -11.56 -2.29 10.75
CA THR A 169 -10.79 -2.65 11.93
C THR A 169 -10.16 -1.44 12.61
N ILE A 170 -9.58 -0.48 11.87
CA ILE A 170 -8.87 0.66 12.47
C ILE A 170 -9.80 1.72 13.07
N ILE A 171 -11.05 1.80 12.59
CA ILE A 171 -12.04 2.77 13.08
C ILE A 171 -12.78 2.31 14.34
N GLN A 172 -12.61 1.04 14.74
CA GLN A 172 -13.06 0.51 16.02
C GLN A 172 -12.14 0.99 17.16
#